data_AF-A0A2Z6QNI7-F1
#
_entry.id   AF-A0A2Z6QNI7-F1
#
_cell.length_a   1.000
_cell.length_b   1.000
_cell.length_c   1.000
_cell.angle_alpha   90.00
_cell.angle_beta   90.00
_cell.angle_gamma   90.00
#
_symmetry.space_group_name_H-M   'P 1'
#
loop_
_entity.id
_entity.type
_entity.pdbx_description
1 polymer ?
#
loop_
_entity_poly.entity_id
_entity_poly.type
_entity_poly.pdbx_seq_one_letter_code
_entity_poly.pdbx_strand_id
1 'polypeptide(L)'
;MLSIADSFYRLNDIQINKNKSELMMRTKIYKHRYSHIYNNKIDIQFGRESISIKAKQPHEPTRILGVYFNIENDEQYLISKVKAKINYLTNLMWKKKITDKHILYIFNRIIIPRVEY
;
A
#
# COMPACT_ATOMS: atom_id res chain seq x y z
N MET A 1 20.78 -12.71 -2.58
CA MET A 1 19.68 -12.76 -1.59
C MET A 1 18.37 -13.21 -2.23
N LEU A 2 17.93 -12.64 -3.36
CA LEU A 2 16.70 -13.10 -4.05
C LEU A 2 16.77 -14.52 -4.63
N SER A 3 17.97 -15.00 -4.99
CA SER A 3 18.18 -16.40 -5.38
C SER A 3 17.86 -17.40 -4.25
N ILE A 4 18.14 -17.01 -3.00
CA ILE A 4 17.84 -17.82 -1.81
C ILE A 4 16.33 -17.84 -1.55
N ALA A 5 15.65 -16.70 -1.74
CA ALA A 5 14.20 -16.63 -1.66
C ALA A 5 13.55 -17.52 -2.74
N ASP A 6 14.01 -17.43 -4.00
CA ASP A 6 13.53 -18.30 -5.08
C ASP A 6 13.75 -19.80 -4.79
N SER A 7 14.92 -20.18 -4.24
CA SER A 7 15.14 -21.56 -3.83
C SER A 7 14.22 -22.00 -2.69
N PHE A 8 13.96 -21.12 -1.73
CA PHE A 8 13.02 -21.41 -0.63
C PHE A 8 11.60 -21.59 -1.15
N TYR A 9 11.12 -20.72 -2.04
CA TYR A 9 9.79 -20.85 -2.63
C TYR A 9 9.66 -22.15 -3.42
N ARG A 10 10.68 -22.51 -4.21
CA ARG A 10 10.68 -23.76 -4.98
C ARG A 10 10.74 -25.01 -4.09
N LEU A 11 11.50 -24.97 -2.99
CA LEU A 11 11.59 -26.09 -2.05
C LEU A 11 10.26 -26.34 -1.32
N ASN A 12 9.48 -25.29 -1.11
CA ASN A 12 8.19 -25.37 -0.40
C ASN A 12 6.97 -25.38 -1.35
N ASP A 13 7.19 -25.57 -2.67
CA ASP A 13 6.13 -25.52 -3.69
C ASP A 13 5.25 -24.24 -3.62
N ILE A 14 5.86 -23.11 -3.26
CA ILE A 14 5.20 -21.80 -3.19
C ILE A 14 5.34 -21.11 -4.55
N GLN A 15 4.22 -20.87 -5.22
CA GLN A 15 4.20 -20.07 -6.45
C GLN A 15 4.09 -18.58 -6.11
N ILE A 16 5.10 -17.79 -6.50
CA ILE A 16 5.11 -16.34 -6.33
C ILE A 16 4.90 -15.65 -7.68
N ASN A 17 3.98 -14.68 -7.71
CA ASN A 17 3.84 -13.78 -8.85
C ASN A 17 4.86 -12.64 -8.73
N LYS A 18 6.04 -12.83 -9.32
CA LYS A 18 7.15 -11.87 -9.26
C LYS A 18 6.83 -10.51 -9.89
N ASN A 19 5.89 -10.45 -10.85
CA ASN A 19 5.45 -9.20 -11.47
C ASN A 19 4.60 -8.33 -10.54
N LYS A 20 4.07 -8.90 -9.44
CA LYS A 20 3.36 -8.16 -8.39
C LYS A 20 4.28 -7.70 -7.25
N SER A 21 5.60 -7.92 -7.38
CA SER A 21 6.57 -7.46 -6.39
C SER A 21 6.77 -5.94 -6.48
N GLU A 22 6.92 -5.31 -5.33
CA GLU A 22 7.09 -3.86 -5.19
C GLU A 22 8.47 -3.56 -4.61
N LEU A 23 9.21 -2.62 -5.21
CA LEU A 23 10.53 -2.22 -4.74
C LEU A 23 10.42 -0.96 -3.88
N MET A 24 10.78 -1.11 -2.60
CA MET A 24 10.87 -0.02 -1.63
C MET A 24 12.31 0.14 -1.17
N MET A 25 12.83 1.37 -1.21
CA MET A 25 14.23 1.66 -0.88
C MET A 25 14.31 2.80 0.13
N ARG A 26 14.88 2.54 1.30
CA ARG A 26 15.23 3.58 2.29
C ARG A 26 16.71 3.90 2.18
N THR A 27 17.06 5.07 1.65
CA THR A 27 18.46 5.51 1.58
C THR A 27 18.81 6.45 2.74
N LYS A 28 20.01 6.31 3.30
CA LYS A 28 20.58 7.26 4.28
C LYS A 28 21.38 8.39 3.62
N ILE A 29 21.63 8.32 2.31
CA ILE A 29 22.61 9.17 1.61
C ILE A 29 21.88 10.08 0.61
N TYR A 30 22.03 11.40 0.82
CA TYR A 30 21.63 12.57 0.02
C TYR A 30 20.52 12.37 -1.04
N LYS A 31 19.34 12.90 -0.72
CA LYS A 31 18.10 12.92 -1.53
C LYS A 31 18.25 13.44 -2.97
N HIS A 32 19.31 14.18 -3.29
CA HIS A 32 19.42 14.91 -4.55
C HIS A 32 19.87 14.08 -5.77
N ARG A 33 20.48 12.89 -5.60
CA ARG A 33 21.01 12.09 -6.73
C ARG A 33 20.05 11.06 -7.32
N TYR A 34 18.86 10.88 -6.73
CA TYR A 34 18.04 9.69 -6.99
C TYR A 34 16.60 9.97 -7.43
N SER A 35 16.21 11.21 -7.71
CA SER A 35 14.89 11.51 -8.28
C SER A 35 14.65 10.75 -9.59
N HIS A 36 15.70 10.56 -10.39
CA HIS A 36 15.67 9.78 -11.63
C HIS A 36 15.51 8.27 -11.41
N ILE A 37 15.92 7.73 -10.25
CA ILE A 37 15.81 6.30 -9.94
C ILE A 37 14.35 5.90 -9.72
N TYR A 38 13.54 6.77 -9.12
CA TYR A 38 12.12 6.47 -8.92
C TYR A 38 11.31 6.50 -10.21
N ASN A 39 11.80 7.12 -11.29
CA ASN A 39 11.07 7.18 -12.57
C ASN A 39 11.48 6.08 -13.55
N ASN A 40 12.66 5.50 -13.39
CA ASN A 40 13.19 4.48 -14.27
C ASN A 40 12.85 3.07 -13.75
N LYS A 41 12.69 2.13 -14.68
CA LYS A 41 12.64 0.70 -14.32
C LYS A 41 14.05 0.19 -14.10
N ILE A 42 14.18 -0.72 -13.13
CA ILE A 42 15.41 -1.42 -12.80
C ILE A 42 15.15 -2.89 -13.02
N ASP A 43 16.06 -3.55 -13.73
CA ASP A 43 16.01 -4.99 -13.93
C ASP A 43 16.72 -5.69 -12.76
N ILE A 44 15.99 -6.57 -12.09
CA ILE A 44 16.43 -7.28 -10.90
C ILE A 44 16.39 -8.78 -11.19
N GLN A 45 17.49 -9.48 -10.95
CA GLN A 45 17.47 -10.94 -10.99
C GLN A 45 16.74 -11.52 -9.77
N PHE A 46 15.72 -12.33 -10.05
CA PHE A 46 14.96 -13.10 -9.08
C PHE A 46 15.01 -14.59 -9.44
N GLY A 47 15.98 -15.28 -8.85
CA GLY A 47 16.28 -16.67 -9.19
C GLY A 47 16.90 -16.74 -10.59
N ARG A 48 16.25 -17.49 -11.49
CA ARG A 48 16.68 -17.63 -12.90
C ARG A 48 16.06 -16.60 -13.85
N GLU A 49 15.12 -15.79 -13.36
CA GLU A 49 14.36 -14.82 -14.14
C GLU A 49 14.80 -13.40 -13.80
N SER A 50 14.66 -12.48 -14.75
CA SER A 50 14.83 -11.04 -14.53
C SER A 50 13.47 -10.36 -14.51
N ILE A 51 13.25 -9.48 -13.52
CA ILE A 51 12.03 -8.69 -13.39
C ILE A 51 12.33 -7.21 -13.48
N SER A 52 11.55 -6.49 -14.29
CA SER A 52 11.69 -5.06 -14.48
C SER A 52 10.74 -4.31 -13.54
N ILE A 53 11.28 -3.72 -12.47
CA ILE A 53 10.50 -3.09 -11.40
C ILE A 53 10.87 -1.61 -11.26
N LYS A 54 9.85 -0.79 -11.02
CA LYS A 54 10.01 0.63 -10.68
C LYS A 54 10.04 0.79 -9.17
N ALA A 55 11.01 1.57 -8.65
CA ALA A 55 11.06 1.88 -7.22
C ALA A 55 9.91 2.81 -6.82
N LYS A 56 9.26 2.53 -5.69
CA LYS A 56 8.22 3.38 -5.11
C LYS A 56 8.83 4.64 -4.48
N GLN A 57 8.13 5.76 -4.60
CA GLN A 57 8.58 6.99 -3.96
C GLN A 57 8.47 6.89 -2.44
N PRO A 58 9.31 7.61 -1.66
CA PRO A 58 9.35 7.48 -0.20
C PRO A 58 8.01 7.69 0.52
N HIS A 59 7.22 8.66 0.03
CA HIS A 59 5.92 9.01 0.56
C HIS A 59 4.76 8.36 -0.21
N GLU A 60 5.04 7.55 -1.24
CA GLU A 60 4.01 6.82 -1.96
C GLU A 60 3.63 5.56 -1.17
N PRO A 61 2.38 5.45 -0.72
CA PRO A 61 1.93 4.31 0.05
C PRO A 61 1.57 3.15 -0.87
N THR A 62 2.01 1.96 -0.51
CA THR A 62 1.69 0.71 -1.23
C THR A 62 0.83 -0.17 -0.35
N ARG A 63 -0.22 -0.75 -0.92
CA ARG A 63 -1.15 -1.61 -0.18
C ARG A 63 -0.79 -3.08 -0.42
N ILE A 64 -0.43 -3.81 0.63
CA ILE A 64 -0.17 -5.25 0.58
C ILE A 64 -1.15 -5.93 1.53
N LEU A 65 -1.98 -6.83 0.99
CA LEU A 65 -2.97 -7.61 1.74
C LEU A 65 -3.92 -6.81 2.66
N GLY A 66 -4.19 -5.54 2.31
CA GLY A 66 -5.08 -4.67 3.08
C GLY A 66 -4.35 -3.54 3.79
N VAL A 67 -3.10 -3.76 4.18
CA VAL A 67 -2.28 -2.85 4.98
C VAL A 67 -1.49 -1.89 4.09
N TYR A 68 -1.39 -0.63 4.50
CA TYR A 68 -0.58 0.38 3.82
C TYR A 68 0.84 0.42 4.38
N PHE A 69 1.81 0.37 3.49
CA PHE A 69 3.23 0.50 3.77
C PHE A 69 3.76 1.73 3.05
N ASN A 70 4.59 2.51 3.73
CA ASN A 70 5.40 3.53 3.11
C ASN A 70 6.81 3.47 3.68
N ILE A 71 7.75 4.06 2.94
CA ILE A 71 9.16 3.96 3.29
C ILE A 71 9.46 4.86 4.48
N GLU A 72 8.81 6.01 4.60
CA GLU A 72 9.08 7.00 5.66
C GLU A 72 8.27 6.80 6.94
N ASN A 73 7.45 5.74 7.05
CA ASN A 73 6.51 5.52 8.15
C ASN A 73 5.58 6.72 8.39
N ASP A 74 5.11 7.35 7.32
CA ASP A 74 4.28 8.55 7.36
C ASP A 74 2.79 8.20 7.52
N GLU A 75 2.25 8.42 8.70
CA GLU A 75 0.83 8.15 9.00
C GLU A 75 -0.12 9.18 8.38
N GLN A 76 0.37 10.33 7.91
CA GLN A 76 -0.48 11.41 7.40
C GLN A 76 -1.28 10.97 6.18
N TYR A 77 -0.71 10.12 5.33
CA TYR A 77 -1.45 9.54 4.21
C TYR A 77 -2.62 8.67 4.70
N LEU A 78 -2.38 7.81 5.68
CA LEU A 78 -3.42 6.92 6.20
C LEU A 78 -4.54 7.73 6.87
N ILE A 79 -4.16 8.70 7.70
CA ILE A 79 -5.10 9.61 8.39
C ILE A 79 -5.92 10.41 7.38
N SER A 80 -5.29 10.99 6.36
CA SER A 80 -6.00 11.77 5.34
C SER A 80 -6.96 10.90 4.53
N LYS A 81 -6.58 9.65 4.23
CA LYS A 81 -7.44 8.68 3.55
C LYS A 81 -8.64 8.28 4.39
N VAL A 82 -8.46 8.02 5.69
CA VAL A 82 -9.55 7.74 6.64
C VAL A 82 -10.51 8.92 6.69
N LYS A 83 -10.00 10.14 6.87
CA LYS A 83 -10.82 11.37 6.88
C LYS A 83 -11.62 11.53 5.58
N ALA A 84 -10.98 11.35 4.43
CA ALA A 84 -11.66 11.44 3.14
C ALA A 84 -12.76 10.39 2.99
N LYS A 85 -12.53 9.16 3.48
CA LYS A 85 -13.52 8.08 3.44
C LYS A 85 -14.73 8.38 4.34
N ILE A 86 -14.49 8.86 5.56
CA ILE A 86 -15.55 9.28 6.49
C ILE A 86 -16.35 10.42 5.88
N ASN A 87 -15.68 11.47 5.39
CA ASN A 87 -16.34 12.62 4.75
C ASN A 87 -17.21 12.20 3.57
N TYR A 88 -16.70 11.31 2.72
CA TYR A 88 -17.47 10.76 1.60
C TYR A 88 -18.75 10.04 2.06
N LEU A 89 -18.64 9.17 3.07
CA LEU A 89 -19.78 8.43 3.60
C LEU A 89 -20.81 9.37 4.27
N THR A 90 -20.34 10.35 5.02
CA THR A 90 -21.19 11.38 5.64
C THR A 90 -21.92 12.21 4.58
N ASN A 91 -21.22 12.63 3.53
CA ASN A 91 -21.81 13.39 2.43
C ASN A 91 -22.89 12.59 1.67
N LEU A 92 -22.73 11.28 1.54
CA LEU A 92 -23.76 10.41 0.95
C LEU A 92 -25.04 10.38 1.78
N MET A 93 -24.92 10.45 3.11
CA MET A 93 -26.06 10.44 4.03
C MET A 93 -26.73 11.80 4.16
N TRP A 94 -25.99 12.89 3.99
CA TRP A 94 -26.44 14.26 4.25
C TRP A 94 -27.77 14.63 3.57
N LYS A 95 -27.98 14.23 2.32
CA LYS A 95 -29.20 14.56 1.55
C LYS A 95 -30.29 13.48 1.62
N LYS A 96 -30.14 12.45 2.45
CA LYS A 96 -31.04 11.30 2.50
C LYS A 96 -32.01 11.44 3.66
N LYS A 97 -33.24 10.94 3.49
CA LYS A 97 -34.23 10.84 4.56
C LYS A 97 -33.85 9.69 5.51
N ILE A 98 -32.93 9.96 6.43
CA ILE A 98 -32.36 8.99 7.37
C ILE A 98 -32.60 9.51 8.79
N THR A 99 -33.00 8.62 9.70
CA THR A 99 -33.17 8.94 11.12
C THR A 99 -31.84 8.90 11.86
N ASP A 100 -31.79 9.52 13.02
CA ASP A 100 -30.68 9.42 13.97
C ASP A 100 -30.28 7.96 14.26
N LYS A 101 -31.24 7.05 14.44
CA LYS A 101 -30.99 5.63 14.69
C LYS A 101 -30.32 4.93 13.51
N HIS A 102 -30.70 5.25 12.28
CA HIS A 102 -30.05 4.71 11.09
C HIS A 102 -28.60 5.24 10.97
N ILE A 103 -28.36 6.51 11.30
CA ILE A 103 -27.01 7.08 11.33
C ILE A 103 -26.16 6.36 12.38
N LEU A 104 -26.65 6.19 13.60
CA LEU A 104 -25.96 5.48 14.68
C LEU A 104 -25.59 4.04 14.26
N TYR A 105 -26.53 3.34 13.61
CA TYR A 105 -26.27 2.01 13.06
C TYR A 105 -25.16 2.03 12.00
N ILE A 106 -25.22 2.94 11.03
CA ILE A 106 -24.21 3.05 9.97
C ILE A 106 -22.83 3.34 10.54
N PHE A 107 -22.72 4.24 11.53
CA PHE A 107 -21.45 4.52 12.17
C PHE A 107 -20.88 3.28 12.87
N ASN A 108 -21.68 2.64 13.72
CA ASN A 108 -21.23 1.52 14.56
C ASN A 108 -20.98 0.23 13.78
N ARG A 109 -21.80 -0.07 12.76
CA ARG A 109 -21.73 -1.35 12.02
C ARG A 109 -20.98 -1.26 10.70
N ILE A 110 -20.76 -0.06 10.16
CA ILE A 110 -20.18 0.09 8.81
C ILE A 110 -18.95 0.98 8.83
N ILE A 111 -19.02 2.19 9.40
CA ILE A 111 -17.91 3.15 9.33
C ILE A 111 -16.75 2.71 10.23
N ILE A 112 -17.02 2.43 11.50
CA ILE A 112 -15.98 2.01 12.47
C ILE A 112 -15.26 0.74 11.99
N PRO A 113 -15.96 -0.37 11.66
CA PRO A 113 -15.29 -1.58 11.20
C PRO A 113 -14.45 -1.40 9.93
N ARG A 114 -14.84 -0.46 9.05
CA ARG A 114 -14.08 -0.14 7.82
C ARG A 114 -12.82 0.70 8.06
N VAL A 115 -12.74 1.40 9.20
CA VAL A 115 -11.57 2.17 9.59
C VAL A 115 -10.62 1.31 10.41
N GLU A 116 -11.14 0.37 11.20
CA GLU A 116 -10.35 -0.61 11.94
C GLU A 116 -9.62 -1.61 11.03
N TYR A 117 -10.22 -1.97 9.90
CA TYR A 117 -9.64 -2.85 8.88
C TYR A 117 -8.77 -2.12 7.86
#